data_AF-A0A817K5Z3-F1
#
_entry.id   AF-A0A817K5Z3-F1
#
_cell.length_a   1.000
_cell.length_b   1.000
_cell.length_c   1.000
_cell.angle_alpha   90.00
_cell.angle_beta   90.00
_cell.angle_gamma   90.00
#
_symmetry.space_group_name_H-M   'P 1'
#
loop_
_entity.id
_entity.type
_entity.pdbx_description
1 polymer ?
#
loop_
_entity_poly.entity_id
_entity_poly.type
_entity_poly.pdbx_seq_one_letter_code
_entity_poly.pdbx_strand_id
1 'polypeptide(L)'
;MFLNQTTYPTGNRTSSVAVVDVNSDNKPDIIVANYGSNTVSVLVNNGSGTFLTQITYATGTYPASVAVVDVNSDNKPDIIVGNAGSNAVSVLLHC
;
A
#
# COMPACT_ATOMS: atom_id res chain seq x y z
N MET A 1 2.24 -11.62 -24.43
CA MET A 1 0.76 -11.62 -24.47
C MET A 1 0.27 -11.51 -23.04
N PHE A 2 -0.72 -10.67 -22.75
CA PHE A 2 -1.28 -10.49 -21.40
C PHE A 2 -2.66 -11.16 -21.32
N LEU A 3 -3.04 -11.60 -20.12
CA LEU A 3 -4.42 -12.00 -19.82
C LEU A 3 -5.34 -10.76 -19.80
N ASN A 4 -6.66 -10.98 -19.74
CA ASN A 4 -7.61 -9.89 -19.52
C ASN A 4 -7.31 -9.18 -18.19
N GLN A 5 -7.46 -7.85 -18.18
CA GLN A 5 -7.28 -7.09 -16.95
C GLN A 5 -8.32 -7.49 -15.90
N THR A 6 -7.92 -7.49 -14.64
CA THR A 6 -8.80 -7.63 -13.48
C THR A 6 -8.66 -6.39 -12.62
N THR A 7 -9.77 -5.82 -12.17
CA THR A 7 -9.80 -4.62 -11.34
C THR A 7 -10.02 -4.98 -9.88
N TYR A 8 -9.24 -4.38 -8.97
CA TYR A 8 -9.42 -4.51 -7.54
C TYR A 8 -9.83 -3.16 -6.93
N PRO A 9 -10.85 -3.12 -6.05
CA PRO A 9 -11.23 -1.88 -5.38
C PRO A 9 -10.10 -1.31 -4.53
N THR A 10 -9.89 -0.01 -4.64
CA THR A 10 -8.99 0.79 -3.79
C THR A 10 -9.78 1.94 -3.12
N GLY A 11 -9.09 2.95 -2.60
CA GLY A 11 -9.70 4.25 -2.33
C GLY A 11 -9.81 5.13 -3.58
N ASN A 12 -10.25 6.37 -3.39
CA ASN A 12 -10.49 7.33 -4.46
C ASN A 12 -9.21 8.06 -4.91
N ARG A 13 -9.13 8.34 -6.21
CA ARG A 13 -8.05 9.14 -6.84
C ARG A 13 -6.67 8.61 -6.44
N THR A 14 -6.37 7.36 -6.77
CA THR A 14 -5.07 6.75 -6.47
C THR A 14 -3.93 7.50 -7.14
N SER A 15 -2.77 7.60 -6.46
CA SER A 15 -1.65 8.44 -6.89
C SER A 15 -0.32 7.69 -7.03
N SER A 16 -0.13 6.62 -6.25
CA SER A 16 1.12 5.86 -6.19
C SER A 16 0.86 4.41 -5.84
N VAL A 17 1.76 3.53 -6.30
CA VAL A 17 1.76 2.10 -5.97
C VAL A 17 3.17 1.64 -5.56
N ALA A 18 3.24 0.72 -4.59
CA ALA A 18 4.45 -0.02 -4.23
C ALA A 18 4.12 -1.52 -4.17
N VAL A 19 5.16 -2.35 -4.33
CA VAL A 19 5.05 -3.82 -4.31
C VAL A 19 6.10 -4.38 -3.39
N VAL A 20 5.68 -5.15 -2.40
CA VAL A 20 6.55 -5.88 -1.45
C VAL A 20 5.75 -7.04 -0.86
N ASP A 21 6.41 -8.08 -0.40
CA ASP A 21 5.78 -9.08 0.48
C ASP A 21 5.59 -8.44 1.87
N VAL A 22 4.40 -7.91 2.15
CA VAL A 22 4.18 -7.17 3.39
C VAL A 22 3.86 -8.11 4.54
N ASN A 23 3.33 -9.30 4.27
CA ASN A 23 2.88 -10.26 5.29
C ASN A 23 3.84 -11.44 5.52
N SER A 24 5.02 -11.45 4.88
CA SER A 24 6.05 -12.49 4.99
C SER A 24 5.61 -13.87 4.49
N ASP A 25 4.73 -13.94 3.48
CA ASP A 25 4.26 -15.19 2.88
C ASP A 25 5.01 -15.60 1.59
N ASN A 26 6.08 -14.87 1.26
CA ASN A 26 6.88 -14.96 0.05
C ASN A 26 6.12 -14.61 -1.24
N LYS A 27 5.05 -13.81 -1.15
CA LYS A 27 4.32 -13.34 -2.33
C LYS A 27 4.26 -11.82 -2.31
N PRO A 28 4.55 -11.16 -3.45
CA PRO A 28 4.46 -9.71 -3.52
C PRO A 28 3.00 -9.27 -3.38
N ASP A 29 2.75 -8.41 -2.40
CA ASP A 29 1.51 -7.69 -2.16
C ASP A 29 1.55 -6.30 -2.81
N ILE A 30 0.40 -5.64 -2.91
CA ILE A 30 0.28 -4.30 -3.52
C ILE A 30 -0.13 -3.29 -2.46
N ILE A 31 0.58 -2.16 -2.41
CA ILE A 31 0.28 -1.03 -1.54
C ILE A 31 -0.07 0.17 -2.42
N VAL A 32 -1.21 0.84 -2.18
CA VAL A 32 -1.73 1.93 -3.02
C VAL A 32 -2.03 3.16 -2.18
N ALA A 33 -1.43 4.30 -2.53
CA ALA A 33 -1.79 5.59 -1.94
C ALA A 33 -3.08 6.13 -2.57
N ASN A 34 -4.08 6.42 -1.73
CA ASN A 34 -5.39 6.91 -2.17
C ASN A 34 -5.52 8.41 -1.87
N TYR A 35 -5.04 9.25 -2.79
CA TYR A 35 -4.98 10.70 -2.61
C TYR A 35 -6.31 11.29 -2.14
N GLY A 36 -7.42 10.90 -2.77
CA GLY A 36 -8.74 11.45 -2.48
C GLY A 36 -9.39 10.90 -1.20
N SER A 37 -8.94 9.74 -0.73
CA SER A 37 -9.48 9.09 0.47
C SER A 37 -8.70 9.37 1.75
N ASN A 38 -7.50 9.97 1.67
CA ASN A 38 -6.58 10.11 2.81
C ASN A 38 -6.28 8.76 3.48
N THR A 39 -6.08 7.73 2.65
CA THR A 39 -5.74 6.38 3.10
C THR A 39 -4.66 5.77 2.22
N VAL A 40 -4.05 4.71 2.72
CA VAL A 40 -3.32 3.73 1.92
C VAL A 40 -4.09 2.40 1.92
N SER A 41 -4.16 1.71 0.79
CA SER A 41 -4.75 0.37 0.65
C SER A 41 -3.65 -0.68 0.56
N VAL A 42 -3.83 -1.80 1.24
CA VAL A 42 -3.00 -2.99 1.13
C VAL A 42 -3.84 -4.11 0.52
N LEU A 43 -3.41 -4.63 -0.63
CA LEU A 43 -4.01 -5.75 -1.33
C LEU A 43 -3.08 -6.95 -1.23
N VAL A 44 -3.49 -7.94 -0.44
CA VAL A 44 -2.70 -9.14 -0.18
C VAL A 44 -2.86 -10.16 -1.30
N ASN A 45 -1.75 -10.67 -1.81
CA ASN A 45 -1.71 -11.69 -2.84
C ASN A 45 -2.03 -13.06 -2.24
N ASN A 46 -3.09 -13.71 -2.73
CA ASN A 46 -3.48 -15.02 -2.21
C ASN A 46 -2.72 -16.20 -2.86
N GLY A 47 -1.81 -15.94 -3.80
CA GLY A 47 -1.02 -16.95 -4.50
C GLY A 47 -1.71 -17.60 -5.70
N SER A 48 -2.95 -17.23 -6.01
CA SER A 48 -3.69 -17.73 -7.18
C SER A 48 -3.61 -16.79 -8.39
N GLY A 49 -2.74 -15.78 -8.34
CA GLY A 49 -2.75 -14.67 -9.30
C GLY A 49 -3.89 -13.68 -9.06
N THR A 50 -4.49 -13.69 -7.85
CA THR A 50 -5.52 -12.74 -7.44
C THR A 50 -5.20 -12.12 -6.08
N PHE A 51 -5.83 -10.99 -5.77
CA PHE A 51 -5.66 -10.28 -4.51
C PHE A 51 -6.92 -10.35 -3.65
N LEU A 52 -6.73 -10.37 -2.33
CA LEU A 52 -7.81 -10.24 -1.36
C LEU A 52 -8.42 -8.83 -1.38
N THR A 53 -9.57 -8.68 -0.73
CA THR A 53 -10.17 -7.36 -0.47
C THR A 53 -9.16 -6.46 0.23
N GLN A 54 -9.07 -5.21 -0.23
CA GLN A 54 -8.16 -4.22 0.37
C GLN A 54 -8.38 -4.06 1.88
N ILE A 55 -7.28 -3.92 2.60
CA ILE A 55 -7.27 -3.36 3.95
C ILE A 55 -6.83 -1.92 3.82
N THR A 56 -7.53 -0.99 4.48
CA THR A 56 -7.21 0.44 4.38
C THR A 56 -6.71 0.98 5.72
N TYR A 57 -5.68 1.80 5.66
CA TYR A 57 -5.12 2.50 6.81
C TYR A 57 -5.17 4.01 6.59
N ALA A 58 -5.51 4.76 7.62
CA ALA A 58 -5.54 6.21 7.56
C ALA A 58 -4.13 6.79 7.38
N THR A 59 -4.04 7.86 6.61
CA THR A 59 -2.81 8.63 6.40
C THR A 59 -3.04 10.10 6.76
N GLY A 60 -2.05 10.95 6.49
CA GLY A 60 -2.27 12.38 6.38
C GLY A 60 -3.08 12.76 5.14
N THR A 61 -3.21 14.06 4.92
CA THR A 61 -4.01 14.63 3.84
C THR A 61 -3.29 14.49 2.49
N TYR A 62 -4.02 14.04 1.47
CA TYR A 62 -3.54 13.92 0.09
C TYR A 62 -2.26 13.08 -0.03
N PRO A 63 -2.29 11.78 0.35
CA PRO A 63 -1.16 10.89 0.17
C PRO A 63 -0.77 10.81 -1.31
N ALA A 64 0.48 11.14 -1.61
CA ALA A 64 0.97 11.33 -2.98
C ALA A 64 2.04 10.31 -3.39
N SER A 65 2.72 9.71 -2.42
CA SER A 65 3.77 8.70 -2.67
C SER A 65 3.76 7.67 -1.55
N VAL A 66 4.16 6.44 -1.91
CA VAL A 66 4.40 5.37 -0.94
C VAL A 66 5.80 4.79 -1.16
N ALA A 67 6.51 4.56 -0.07
CA ALA A 67 7.75 3.80 0.00
C ALA A 67 7.57 2.68 1.03
N VAL A 68 8.30 1.59 0.83
CA VAL A 68 8.24 0.42 1.71
C VAL A 68 9.65 -0.04 2.04
N VAL A 69 9.97 -0.10 3.32
CA VAL A 69 11.26 -0.51 3.87
C VAL A 69 11.11 -0.75 5.36
N ASP A 70 11.89 -1.66 5.94
CA ASP A 70 12.02 -1.83 7.38
C ASP A 70 12.73 -0.59 7.97
N VAL A 71 11.97 0.31 8.62
CA VAL A 71 12.53 1.53 9.23
C VAL A 71 12.84 1.37 10.71
N ASN A 72 12.30 0.34 11.35
CA ASN A 72 12.43 0.10 12.79
C ASN A 72 13.46 -1.02 13.13
N SER A 73 14.03 -1.68 12.11
CA SER A 73 14.98 -2.79 12.19
C SER A 73 14.42 -4.08 12.81
N ASP A 74 13.13 -4.37 12.59
CA ASP A 74 12.48 -5.61 13.06
C ASP A 74 12.44 -6.75 12.02
N ASN A 75 13.03 -6.51 10.83
CA ASN A 75 13.00 -7.37 9.64
C ASN A 75 11.63 -7.54 8.99
N LYS A 76 10.70 -6.61 9.22
CA LYS A 76 9.41 -6.55 8.52
C LYS A 76 9.29 -5.23 7.76
N PRO A 77 8.75 -5.24 6.52
CA PRO A 77 8.61 -4.02 5.75
C PRO A 77 7.52 -3.10 6.34
N ASP A 78 7.91 -1.87 6.64
CA ASP A 78 7.02 -0.80 7.06
C ASP A 78 6.54 0.03 5.87
N ILE A 79 5.36 0.66 5.98
CA ILE A 79 4.80 1.53 4.94
C ILE A 79 5.01 2.99 5.31
N ILE A 80 5.69 3.74 4.45
CA ILE A 80 5.93 5.18 4.58
C ILE A 80 5.18 5.92 3.50
N VAL A 81 4.38 6.91 3.89
CA VAL A 81 3.53 7.67 2.97
C VAL A 81 3.86 9.16 3.05
N GLY A 82 4.21 9.73 1.91
CA GLY A 82 4.38 11.18 1.75
C GLY A 82 3.02 11.83 1.52
N ASN A 83 2.61 12.71 2.44
CA ASN A 83 1.31 13.40 2.40
C ASN A 83 1.49 14.81 1.81
N ALA A 84 1.06 15.04 0.58
CA ALA A 84 1.27 16.33 -0.09
C ALA A 84 0.40 17.47 0.47
N GLY A 85 -0.69 17.12 1.17
CA GLY A 85 -1.60 18.08 1.78
C GLY A 85 -1.32 18.34 3.26
N SER A 86 -0.30 17.72 3.84
CA SER A 86 0.09 17.95 5.24
C SER A 86 1.60 18.20 5.37
N ASN A 87 2.00 18.78 6.50
CA ASN A 87 3.42 18.98 6.83
C ASN A 87 4.04 17.73 7.51
N ALA A 88 3.57 16.53 7.15
CA ALA A 88 3.92 15.29 7.85
C ALA A 88 4.03 14.07 6.92
N VAL A 89 4.84 13.08 7.32
CA VAL A 89 4.82 11.73 6.75
C VAL A 89 3.97 10.81 7.63
N SER A 90 3.31 9.83 7.04
CA SER A 90 2.67 8.74 7.80
C SER A 90 3.57 7.52 7.77
N VAL A 91 3.80 6.91 8.93
CA VAL A 91 4.59 5.68 9.08
C VAL A 91 3.69 4.63 9.72
N LEU A 92 3.48 3.52 9.01
CA LEU A 92 2.73 2.38 9.49
C LEU A 92 3.75 1.26 9.75
N LEU A 93 4.00 1.00 11.04
CA LEU A 93 4.89 -0.07 11.44
C LEU A 93 4.20 -1.42 11.29
N HIS A 94 4.90 -2.38 10.72
CA HIS A 94 4.50 -3.77 10.81
C HIS A 94 4.82 -4.29 12.22
N CYS A 95 3.98 -5.17 12.77
CA CYS A 95 4.20 -5.81 14.06
C CYS A 95 4.37 -7.32 13.94
#